data_AF-A0A6L7VZ35-F1
#
_entry.id   AF-A0A6L7VZ35-F1
#
_cell.length_a   1.000
_cell.length_b   1.000
_cell.length_c   1.000
_cell.angle_alpha   90.00
_cell.angle_beta   90.00
_cell.angle_gamma   90.00
#
_symmetry.space_group_name_H-M   'P 1'
#
loop_
_entity.id
_entity.type
_entity.pdbx_description
1 polymer ?
#
loop_
_entity_poly.entity_id
_entity_poly.type
_entity_poly.pdbx_seq_one_letter_code
_entity_poly.pdbx_strand_id
1 'polypeptide(L)'
;MSIRQPISGSWLRYLVKDATRQMANSVQLYRLLEANDFASLETLFHAFFASIPYEWYTNNDIAKFEGDYASVLYSYFAGLGLNITVEDSSSHGRVDMAVHFNDNIYLFEFKVVELASERAAMAQLQEKGYADKYRGLDQPIHLIGVEFNKDTRNITAFEVAGA
;
A
#
# COMPACT_ATOMS: atom_id res chain seq x y z
N MET A 1 -3.48 -1.90 -26.35
CA MET A 1 -4.13 -2.55 -25.20
C MET A 1 -3.24 -3.70 -24.75
N SER A 2 -2.31 -3.44 -23.84
CA SER A 2 -1.39 -4.48 -23.34
C SER A 2 -1.97 -5.03 -22.05
N ILE A 3 -2.44 -6.27 -22.10
CA ILE A 3 -2.80 -7.04 -20.92
C ILE A 3 -1.46 -7.37 -20.24
N ARG A 4 -1.06 -6.58 -19.24
CA ARG A 4 0.05 -6.97 -18.36
C ARG A 4 -0.47 -8.12 -17.51
N GLN A 5 0.04 -9.32 -17.75
CA GLN A 5 -0.26 -10.48 -16.92
C GLN A 5 0.20 -10.20 -15.48
N PRO A 6 -0.57 -10.56 -14.44
CA PRO A 6 -0.10 -10.45 -13.06
C PRO A 6 0.99 -11.51 -12.86
N ILE A 7 2.21 -11.08 -12.54
CA ILE A 7 3.24 -11.97 -12.00
C ILE A 7 2.82 -12.27 -10.55
N SER A 8 1.85 -13.17 -10.33
CA SER A 8 1.37 -13.42 -8.97
C SER A 8 0.91 -14.86 -8.78
N GLY A 9 1.88 -15.76 -8.66
CA GLY A 9 1.63 -17.14 -8.20
C GLY A 9 2.57 -17.59 -7.08
N SER A 10 3.80 -17.08 -7.05
CA SER A 10 4.85 -17.48 -6.09
C SER A 10 4.66 -16.85 -4.70
N TRP A 11 4.23 -15.58 -4.70
CA TRP A 11 4.13 -14.72 -3.52
C TRP A 11 2.95 -15.03 -2.61
N LEU A 12 1.76 -15.11 -3.21
CA LEU A 12 0.54 -15.52 -2.52
C LEU A 12 0.78 -16.84 -1.80
N ARG A 13 1.50 -17.79 -2.41
CA ARG A 13 1.80 -19.09 -1.79
C ARG A 13 2.64 -18.99 -0.53
N TYR A 14 3.47 -17.97 -0.34
CA TYR A 14 4.27 -17.84 0.88
C TYR A 14 3.67 -16.89 1.90
N LEU A 15 2.97 -15.83 1.47
CA LEU A 15 2.04 -15.12 2.35
C LEU A 15 1.05 -16.11 2.99
N VAL A 16 0.63 -17.12 2.24
CA VAL A 16 -0.25 -18.21 2.68
C VAL A 16 0.48 -19.31 3.48
N LYS A 17 1.82 -19.46 3.40
CA LYS A 17 2.54 -20.56 4.08
C LYS A 17 2.75 -20.34 5.57
N ASP A 18 2.78 -19.09 6.05
CA ASP A 18 2.93 -18.77 7.47
C ASP A 18 1.63 -18.19 8.03
N ALA A 19 0.61 -19.04 8.13
CA ALA A 19 -0.73 -18.67 8.59
C ALA A 19 -0.74 -18.06 10.01
N THR A 20 0.21 -18.43 10.87
CA THR A 20 0.30 -17.89 12.24
C THR A 20 0.83 -16.46 12.22
N ARG A 21 1.90 -16.19 11.46
CA ARG A 21 2.36 -14.82 11.26
C ARG A 21 1.34 -13.98 10.53
N GLN A 22 0.67 -14.54 9.51
CA GLN A 22 -0.37 -13.83 8.77
C GLN A 22 -1.51 -13.40 9.71
N MET A 23 -1.99 -14.30 10.57
CA MET A 23 -3.03 -13.99 11.55
C MET A 23 -2.59 -12.88 12.54
N ALA A 24 -1.39 -13.00 13.11
CA ALA A 24 -0.88 -12.00 14.05
C ALA A 24 -0.72 -10.61 13.38
N ASN A 25 -0.19 -10.61 12.17
CA ASN A 25 -0.01 -9.42 11.33
C ASN A 25 -1.34 -8.76 10.96
N SER A 26 -2.33 -9.56 10.58
CA SER A 26 -3.69 -9.08 10.31
C SER A 26 -4.29 -8.42 11.55
N VAL A 27 -4.25 -9.08 12.71
CA VAL A 27 -4.75 -8.49 13.97
C VAL A 27 -4.04 -7.17 14.29
N GLN A 28 -2.73 -7.08 14.08
CA GLN A 28 -1.98 -5.86 14.31
C GLN A 28 -2.42 -4.76 13.33
N LEU A 29 -2.47 -5.03 12.02
CA LEU A 29 -2.92 -4.06 11.01
C LEU A 29 -4.33 -3.54 11.33
N TYR A 30 -5.26 -4.43 11.68
CA TYR A 30 -6.62 -4.05 12.09
C TYR A 30 -6.59 -3.02 13.22
N ARG A 31 -5.83 -3.31 14.30
CA ARG A 31 -5.74 -2.41 15.47
C ARG A 31 -5.12 -1.06 15.14
N LEU A 32 -4.09 -1.04 14.29
CA LEU A 32 -3.42 0.19 13.90
C LEU A 32 -4.34 1.07 13.03
N LEU A 33 -5.11 0.48 12.12
CA LEU A 33 -6.12 1.20 11.35
C LEU A 33 -7.26 1.69 12.24
N GLU A 34 -7.74 0.86 13.18
CA GLU A 34 -8.81 1.23 14.12
C GLU A 34 -8.43 2.43 14.99
N ALA A 35 -7.16 2.50 15.40
CA ALA A 35 -6.60 3.61 16.16
C ALA A 35 -6.11 4.80 15.31
N ASN A 36 -6.10 4.68 13.97
CA ASN A 36 -5.42 5.61 13.07
C ASN A 36 -3.95 5.89 13.47
N ASP A 37 -3.25 4.87 13.97
CA ASP A 37 -1.84 4.97 14.37
C ASP A 37 -0.93 4.75 13.15
N PHE A 38 -0.77 5.82 12.37
CA PHE A 38 -0.01 5.81 11.13
C PHE A 38 1.50 5.63 11.31
N ALA A 39 2.06 6.09 12.43
CA ALA A 39 3.49 5.92 12.72
C ALA A 39 3.82 4.45 13.01
N SER A 40 2.97 3.77 13.78
CA SER A 40 3.10 2.33 13.97
C SER A 40 2.77 1.55 12.69
N LEU A 41 1.89 2.06 11.82
CA LEU A 41 1.58 1.46 10.52
C LEU A 41 2.79 1.49 9.58
N GLU A 42 3.48 2.62 9.49
CA GLU A 42 4.77 2.73 8.78
C GLU A 42 5.77 1.70 9.32
N THR A 43 5.91 1.62 10.65
CA THR A 43 6.82 0.67 11.29
C THR A 43 6.47 -0.78 10.94
N LEU A 44 5.18 -1.12 10.93
CA LEU A 44 4.69 -2.45 10.56
C LEU A 44 5.05 -2.77 9.10
N PHE A 45 4.78 -1.86 8.17
CA PHE A 45 5.10 -2.07 6.76
C PHE A 45 6.60 -2.17 6.52
N HIS A 46 7.40 -1.29 7.13
CA HIS A 46 8.85 -1.34 7.01
C HIS A 46 9.43 -2.66 7.55
N ALA A 47 8.95 -3.13 8.72
CA ALA A 47 9.36 -4.42 9.28
C ALA A 47 8.93 -5.60 8.39
N PHE A 48 7.76 -5.50 7.77
CA PHE A 48 7.26 -6.52 6.87
C PHE A 48 8.12 -6.63 5.61
N PHE A 49 8.40 -5.53 4.90
CA PHE A 49 9.29 -5.54 3.74
C PHE A 49 10.71 -6.00 4.09
N ALA A 50 11.23 -5.61 5.26
CA ALA A 50 12.53 -6.10 5.75
C ALA A 50 12.57 -7.61 6.04
N SER A 51 11.42 -8.23 6.33
CA SER A 51 11.31 -9.67 6.59
C SER A 51 11.27 -10.53 5.33
N ILE A 52 11.12 -9.92 4.15
CA ILE A 52 11.05 -10.61 2.88
C ILE A 52 12.43 -11.20 2.53
N PRO A 53 12.56 -12.54 2.34
CA PRO A 53 13.85 -13.18 2.08
C PRO A 53 14.55 -12.63 0.82
N TYR A 54 15.88 -12.50 0.86
CA TYR A 54 16.66 -11.97 -0.26
C TYR A 54 16.48 -12.79 -1.54
N GLU A 55 16.40 -14.13 -1.40
CA GLU A 55 16.25 -15.10 -2.48
C GLU A 55 15.02 -14.85 -3.34
N TRP A 56 14.03 -14.17 -2.77
CA TRP A 56 12.83 -13.83 -3.51
C TRP A 56 13.12 -12.82 -4.58
N TYR A 57 13.79 -11.73 -4.22
CA TYR A 57 14.18 -10.68 -5.15
C TYR A 57 15.17 -11.14 -6.23
N THR A 58 15.90 -12.23 -6.01
CA THR A 58 16.85 -12.78 -7.00
C THR A 58 16.26 -13.89 -7.86
N ASN A 59 15.31 -14.67 -7.33
CA ASN A 59 14.72 -15.82 -8.04
C ASN A 59 13.40 -15.49 -8.75
N ASN A 60 12.80 -14.33 -8.49
CA ASN A 60 11.71 -13.83 -9.31
C ASN A 60 11.96 -12.34 -9.62
N ASP A 61 11.42 -11.84 -10.75
CA ASP A 61 11.57 -10.46 -11.22
C ASP A 61 10.78 -9.47 -10.37
N ILE A 62 11.22 -9.33 -9.13
CA ILE A 62 10.49 -8.69 -8.05
C ILE A 62 11.11 -7.33 -7.79
N ALA A 63 10.28 -6.38 -7.35
CA ALA A 63 10.71 -5.05 -6.93
C ALA A 63 11.30 -4.21 -8.06
N LYS A 64 10.98 -4.54 -9.31
CA LYS A 64 11.40 -3.75 -10.47
C LYS A 64 10.46 -2.57 -10.68
N PHE A 65 9.19 -2.72 -10.30
CA PHE A 65 8.14 -1.76 -10.56
C PHE A 65 7.26 -1.52 -9.34
N GLU A 66 6.58 -0.38 -9.33
CA GLU A 66 5.62 0.06 -8.31
C GLU A 66 4.53 -0.98 -8.03
N GLY A 67 4.01 -1.60 -9.09
CA GLY A 67 2.98 -2.63 -8.97
C GLY A 67 3.40 -3.85 -8.12
N ASP A 68 4.69 -4.16 -8.02
CA ASP A 68 5.17 -5.28 -7.18
C ASP A 68 4.98 -4.96 -5.70
N TYR A 69 5.40 -3.76 -5.27
CA TYR A 69 5.25 -3.30 -3.89
C TYR A 69 3.79 -3.06 -3.51
N ALA A 70 3.03 -2.43 -4.41
CA ALA A 70 1.60 -2.21 -4.23
C ALA A 70 0.83 -3.54 -4.06
N SER A 71 1.18 -4.57 -4.84
CA SER A 71 0.55 -5.90 -4.73
C SER A 71 0.81 -6.60 -3.40
N VAL A 72 1.99 -6.37 -2.81
CA VAL A 72 2.35 -6.91 -1.49
C VAL A 72 1.49 -6.28 -0.39
N LEU A 73 1.35 -4.94 -0.40
CA LEU A 73 0.46 -4.25 0.53
C LEU A 73 -1.00 -4.63 0.29
N TYR A 74 -1.47 -4.65 -0.96
CA TYR A 74 -2.82 -5.10 -1.31
C TYR A 74 -3.13 -6.46 -0.70
N SER A 75 -2.24 -7.44 -0.84
CA SER A 75 -2.43 -8.79 -0.29
C SER A 75 -2.56 -8.79 1.23
N TYR A 76 -1.90 -7.84 1.89
CA TYR A 76 -1.93 -7.66 3.34
C TYR A 76 -3.27 -7.12 3.82
N PHE A 77 -3.81 -6.08 3.16
CA PHE A 77 -5.16 -5.56 3.44
C PHE A 77 -6.25 -6.55 3.04
N ALA A 78 -6.12 -7.24 1.90
CA ALA A 78 -7.09 -8.22 1.44
C ALA A 78 -7.22 -9.42 2.40
N GLY A 79 -6.12 -9.78 3.08
CA GLY A 79 -6.14 -10.81 4.13
C GLY A 79 -7.03 -10.48 5.34
N LEU A 80 -7.37 -9.20 5.54
CA LEU A 80 -8.31 -8.74 6.57
C LEU A 80 -9.77 -8.73 6.11
N GLY A 81 -10.06 -8.97 4.83
CA GLY A 81 -11.41 -8.86 4.29
C GLY A 81 -11.94 -7.42 4.27
N LEU A 82 -11.04 -6.42 4.26
CA LEU A 82 -11.41 -5.01 4.18
C LEU A 82 -12.03 -4.66 2.82
N ASN A 83 -12.86 -3.63 2.80
CA ASN A 83 -13.39 -3.08 1.57
C ASN A 83 -12.30 -2.25 0.87
N ILE A 84 -11.71 -2.82 -0.18
CA ILE A 84 -10.56 -2.26 -0.90
C ILE A 84 -10.91 -2.12 -2.37
N THR A 85 -10.64 -0.95 -2.94
CA THR A 85 -10.70 -0.71 -4.39
C THR A 85 -9.29 -0.40 -4.89
N VAL A 86 -8.74 -1.27 -5.74
CA VAL A 86 -7.43 -1.09 -6.39
C VAL A 86 -7.64 -0.37 -7.72
N GLU A 87 -6.69 0.49 -8.11
CA GLU A 87 -6.79 1.26 -9.34
C GLU A 87 -8.11 2.07 -9.38
N ASP A 88 -8.43 2.73 -8.27
CA ASP A 88 -9.72 3.35 -8.07
C ASP A 88 -9.85 4.67 -8.84
N SER A 89 -10.73 4.67 -9.84
CA SER A 89 -10.78 5.69 -10.88
C SER A 89 -11.71 6.85 -10.51
N SER A 90 -11.39 8.02 -11.05
CA SER A 90 -12.15 9.28 -10.94
C SER A 90 -12.01 10.09 -12.24
N SER A 91 -12.71 11.22 -12.33
CA SER A 91 -12.53 12.18 -13.44
C SER A 91 -11.11 12.75 -13.53
N HIS A 92 -10.35 12.74 -12.43
CA HIS A 92 -9.02 13.33 -12.33
C HIS A 92 -7.88 12.31 -12.42
N GLY A 93 -8.20 11.06 -12.78
CA GLY A 93 -7.25 9.95 -12.83
C GLY A 93 -7.58 8.90 -11.79
N ARG A 94 -6.56 8.19 -11.32
CA ARG A 94 -6.73 6.95 -10.60
C ARG A 94 -5.75 6.85 -9.44
N VAL A 95 -6.26 6.61 -8.24
CA VAL A 95 -5.44 6.33 -7.06
C VAL A 95 -5.12 4.84 -7.01
N ASP A 96 -3.92 4.49 -6.56
CA ASP A 96 -3.49 3.08 -6.57
C ASP A 96 -4.36 2.19 -5.70
N MET A 97 -4.75 2.66 -4.51
CA MET A 97 -5.60 1.89 -3.61
C MET A 97 -6.43 2.78 -2.69
N ALA A 98 -7.73 2.51 -2.62
CA ALA A 98 -8.64 3.08 -1.63
C ALA A 98 -9.10 1.99 -0.66
N VAL A 99 -9.10 2.28 0.64
CA VAL A 99 -9.57 1.38 1.70
C VAL A 99 -10.68 2.08 2.47
N HIS A 100 -11.82 1.41 2.63
CA HIS A 100 -12.91 1.83 3.51
C HIS A 100 -12.90 0.97 4.76
N PHE A 101 -12.72 1.61 5.93
CA PHE A 101 -12.69 0.89 7.20
C PHE A 101 -13.08 1.81 8.36
N ASN A 102 -13.95 1.33 9.25
CA ASN A 102 -14.35 2.02 10.48
C ASN A 102 -14.74 3.49 10.26
N ASP A 103 -15.60 3.76 9.26
CA ASP A 103 -16.01 5.11 8.83
C ASP A 103 -14.89 6.05 8.37
N ASN A 104 -13.70 5.52 8.09
CA ASN A 104 -12.58 6.25 7.51
C ASN A 104 -12.32 5.77 6.07
N ILE A 105 -11.77 6.68 5.27
CA ILE A 105 -11.32 6.43 3.90
C ILE A 105 -9.81 6.65 3.85
N TYR A 106 -9.06 5.66 3.39
CA TYR A 106 -7.62 5.72 3.27
C TYR A 106 -7.24 5.63 1.79
N LEU A 107 -6.61 6.67 1.26
CA LEU A 107 -6.19 6.77 -0.14
C LEU A 107 -4.68 6.62 -0.21
N PHE A 108 -4.22 5.48 -0.73
CA PHE A 108 -2.81 5.17 -0.89
C PHE A 108 -2.35 5.45 -2.31
N GLU A 109 -1.23 6.15 -2.43
CA GLU A 109 -0.46 6.28 -3.67
C GLU A 109 0.95 5.74 -3.42
N PHE A 110 1.42 4.90 -4.34
CA PHE A 110 2.73 4.27 -4.27
C PHE A 110 3.67 4.90 -5.30
N LYS A 111 4.95 5.01 -4.93
CA LYS A 111 6.02 5.35 -5.87
C LYS A 111 7.25 4.50 -5.58
N VAL A 112 8.02 4.21 -6.63
CA VAL A 112 9.34 3.61 -6.48
C VAL A 112 10.37 4.60 -6.99
N VAL A 113 11.28 5.00 -6.11
CA VAL A 113 12.25 6.09 -6.35
C VAL A 113 13.68 5.56 -6.22
N GLU A 114 14.60 6.12 -7.01
CA GLU A 114 16.03 5.75 -6.97
C GLU A 114 16.79 6.54 -5.90
N LEU A 115 16.49 7.82 -5.78
CA LEU A 115 16.90 8.69 -4.68
C LEU A 115 15.65 9.03 -3.87
N ALA A 116 15.78 9.30 -2.58
CA ALA A 116 14.68 9.84 -1.78
C ALA A 116 14.20 11.15 -2.43
N SER A 117 13.20 11.04 -3.29
CA SER A 117 12.65 12.17 -4.02
C SER A 117 11.77 12.94 -3.07
N GLU A 118 11.53 14.22 -3.36
CA GLU A 118 10.67 15.06 -2.54
C GLU A 118 9.20 14.62 -2.70
N ARG A 119 8.78 13.63 -1.89
CA ARG A 119 7.37 13.42 -1.51
C ARG A 119 6.43 13.23 -2.71
N ALA A 120 6.89 12.60 -3.78
CA ALA A 120 6.20 12.49 -5.07
C ALA A 120 4.85 11.77 -4.96
N ALA A 121 4.76 10.74 -4.12
CA ALA A 121 3.49 10.05 -3.87
C ALA A 121 2.43 10.98 -3.24
N MET A 122 2.82 11.74 -2.21
CA MET A 122 1.92 12.70 -1.55
C MET A 122 1.57 13.87 -2.47
N ALA A 123 2.54 14.39 -3.23
CA ALA A 123 2.31 15.45 -4.19
C ALA A 123 1.26 15.06 -5.23
N GLN A 124 1.30 13.81 -5.73
CA GLN A 124 0.31 13.32 -6.68
C GLN A 124 -1.09 13.21 -6.05
N LEU A 125 -1.22 12.70 -4.81
CA LEU A 125 -2.50 12.63 -4.10
C LEU A 125 -3.16 14.01 -3.98
N GLN A 126 -2.37 15.03 -3.63
CA GLN A 126 -2.84 16.40 -3.46
C GLN A 126 -3.17 17.07 -4.80
N GLU A 127 -2.31 16.94 -5.81
CA GLU A 127 -2.50 17.56 -7.13
C GLU A 127 -3.74 17.02 -7.84
N LYS A 128 -4.00 15.71 -7.74
CA LYS A 128 -5.08 15.05 -8.48
C LYS A 128 -6.43 15.12 -7.77
N GLY A 129 -6.48 15.53 -6.50
CA GLY A 129 -7.74 15.71 -5.78
C GLY A 129 -8.58 14.44 -5.68
N TYR A 130 -7.95 13.26 -5.53
CA TYR A 130 -8.68 11.99 -5.50
C TYR A 130 -9.70 11.87 -4.36
N ALA A 131 -9.54 12.65 -3.29
CA ALA A 131 -10.48 12.75 -2.19
C ALA A 131 -11.85 13.33 -2.58
N ASP A 132 -11.94 14.13 -3.64
CA ASP A 132 -13.13 14.88 -4.02
C ASP A 132 -14.37 14.00 -4.19
N LYS A 133 -14.19 12.80 -4.76
CA LYS A 133 -15.31 11.87 -5.01
C LYS A 133 -15.94 11.29 -3.74
N TYR A 134 -15.26 11.40 -2.59
CA TYR A 134 -15.72 10.88 -1.31
C TYR A 134 -16.22 11.97 -0.36
N ARG A 135 -16.00 13.26 -0.66
CA ARG A 135 -16.34 14.36 0.26
C ARG A 135 -17.82 14.41 0.66
N GLY A 136 -18.72 13.85 -0.14
CA GLY A 136 -20.14 13.74 0.19
C GLY A 136 -20.51 12.63 1.18
N LEU A 137 -19.54 11.84 1.66
CA LEU A 137 -19.77 10.74 2.61
C LEU A 137 -19.64 11.18 4.08
N ASP A 138 -19.17 12.41 4.35
CA ASP A 138 -18.91 12.92 5.71
C ASP A 138 -17.99 12.01 6.55
N GLN A 139 -17.08 11.29 5.89
CA GLN A 139 -16.10 10.40 6.50
C GLN A 139 -14.72 11.05 6.52
N PRO A 140 -13.89 10.87 7.57
CA PRO A 140 -12.49 11.29 7.54
C PRO A 140 -11.73 10.62 6.40
N ILE A 141 -10.98 11.43 5.64
CA ILE A 141 -10.18 10.97 4.50
C ILE A 141 -8.70 11.18 4.83
N HIS A 142 -7.94 10.09 4.76
CA HIS A 142 -6.49 10.07 4.99
C HIS A 142 -5.78 9.82 3.65
N LEU A 143 -4.99 10.78 3.21
CA LEU A 143 -4.06 10.64 2.09
C LEU A 143 -2.79 9.99 2.62
N ILE A 144 -2.34 8.89 2.01
CA ILE A 144 -1.17 8.13 2.44
C ILE A 144 -0.23 7.94 1.24
N GLY A 145 0.87 8.69 1.23
CA GLY A 145 1.92 8.54 0.23
C GLY A 145 2.99 7.58 0.73
N VAL A 146 3.32 6.55 -0.05
CA VAL A 146 4.36 5.57 0.31
C VAL A 146 5.38 5.45 -0.81
N GLU A 147 6.64 5.71 -0.48
CA GLU A 147 7.74 5.60 -1.43
C GLU A 147 8.67 4.45 -1.07
N PHE A 148 9.03 3.64 -2.06
CA PHE A 148 9.97 2.54 -1.93
C PHE A 148 11.28 2.86 -2.63
N ASN A 149 12.39 2.40 -2.06
CA ASN A 149 13.68 2.45 -2.71
C ASN A 149 14.06 1.04 -3.21
N LYS A 150 14.44 0.93 -4.49
CA LYS A 150 14.74 -0.37 -5.14
C LYS A 150 15.97 -1.07 -4.57
N ASP A 151 16.96 -0.31 -4.11
CA ASP A 151 18.23 -0.84 -3.63
C ASP A 151 18.09 -1.42 -2.22
N THR A 152 17.42 -0.66 -1.34
CA THR A 152 17.09 -1.09 0.04
C THR A 152 15.91 -2.06 0.09
N ARG A 153 15.10 -2.11 -0.97
CA ARG A 153 13.89 -2.93 -1.13
C ARG A 153 12.84 -2.67 -0.06
N ASN A 154 12.81 -1.44 0.46
CA ASN A 154 11.95 -1.05 1.57
C ASN A 154 11.41 0.37 1.38
N ILE A 155 10.51 0.76 2.27
CA ILE A 155 9.95 2.09 2.37
C ILE A 155 11.08 3.08 2.72
N THR A 156 11.20 4.14 1.93
CA THR A 156 12.10 5.27 2.19
C THR A 156 11.36 6.52 2.66
N ALA A 157 10.04 6.61 2.42
CA ALA A 157 9.18 7.66 2.94
C ALA A 157 7.74 7.15 3.11
N PHE A 158 7.10 7.56 4.20
CA PHE A 158 5.70 7.29 4.49
C PHE A 158 5.07 8.58 5.04
N GLU A 159 4.03 9.07 4.37
CA GLU A 159 3.45 10.36 4.70
C GLU A 159 1.95 10.29 4.81
N VAL A 160 1.41 11.06 5.76
CA VAL A 160 -0.03 11.15 5.98
C VAL A 160 -0.49 12.59 6.01
N ALA A 161 -1.59 12.87 5.32
CA ALA A 161 -2.29 14.14 5.36
C ALA A 161 -3.81 13.91 5.40
N GLY A 162 -4.56 14.85 5.99
CA GLY A 162 -6.03 14.89 5.84
C GLY A 162 -6.42 15.60 4.54
N ALA A 163 -7.57 15.24 3.96
CA ALA A 163 -8.11 15.82 2.72
C ALA A 163 -9.33 16.74 2.89
#